data_AF-H9FC05-F1
#
_entry.id   AF-H9FC05-F1
#
_cell.length_a   1.000
_cell.length_b   1.000
_cell.length_c   1.000
_cell.angle_alpha   90.00
_cell.angle_beta   90.00
_cell.angle_gamma   90.00
#
_symmetry.space_group_name_H-M   'P 1'
#
loop_
_entity.id
_entity.type
_entity.pdbx_description
1 polymer ?
#
loop_
_entity_poly.entity_id
_entity_poly.type
_entity_poly.pdbx_seq_one_letter_code
_entity_poly.pdbx_strand_id
1 'polypeptide(L)'
;LRLYLNGDGTGKRTHLSLFIVIMRGEYDALLPWPFRNKVTFMLLDQNNREHAIDAFRPDLSSASFQRPQSETNVASGCPLFFPLNKLQSPKHAYVKDDTMFLKCIVETST
;
A
#
# COMPACT_ATOMS: atom_id res chain seq x y z
N LEU A 1 -3.72 -1.14 6.22
CA LEU A 1 -2.90 -1.70 5.12
C LEU A 1 -2.90 -3.22 5.22
N ARG A 2 -2.70 -3.92 4.10
CA ARG A 2 -2.51 -5.37 4.06
C ARG A 2 -1.22 -5.68 3.30
N LEU A 3 -0.30 -6.41 3.94
CA LEU A 3 1.00 -6.77 3.40
C LEU A 3 1.14 -8.28 3.30
N TYR A 4 1.70 -8.75 2.19
CA TYR A 4 2.11 -10.14 2.00
C TYR A 4 3.62 -10.19 1.83
N LEU A 5 4.31 -10.67 2.87
CA LEU A 5 5.78 -10.75 2.90
C LEU A 5 6.36 -11.71 1.86
N ASN A 6 5.58 -12.71 1.41
CA ASN A 6 5.98 -13.63 0.34
C ASN A 6 5.12 -13.47 -0.93
N GLY A 7 4.53 -12.29 -1.08
CA GLY A 7 3.71 -11.91 -2.23
C GLY A 7 2.32 -12.55 -2.31
N ASP A 8 1.48 -11.95 -3.14
CA ASP A 8 0.12 -12.39 -3.48
C ASP A 8 -0.15 -12.17 -4.98
N GLY A 9 -1.10 -12.93 -5.54
CA GLY A 9 -1.46 -12.84 -6.96
C GLY A 9 -0.28 -13.01 -7.91
N THR A 10 -0.09 -12.06 -8.82
CA THR A 10 1.00 -12.06 -9.81
C THR A 10 2.39 -11.88 -9.20
N GLY A 11 2.49 -11.36 -7.97
CA GLY A 11 3.75 -11.17 -7.24
C GLY A 11 4.11 -12.29 -6.27
N LYS A 12 3.29 -13.34 -6.20
CA LYS A 12 3.50 -14.46 -5.28
C LYS A 12 4.91 -15.05 -5.43
N ARG A 13 5.62 -15.18 -4.30
CA ARG A 13 7.01 -15.68 -4.16
C ARG A 13 8.09 -14.86 -4.87
N THR A 14 7.75 -13.71 -5.45
CA THR A 14 8.72 -12.88 -6.20
C THR A 14 8.81 -11.45 -5.66
N HIS A 15 7.71 -10.92 -5.14
CA HIS A 15 7.60 -9.55 -4.65
C HIS A 15 6.93 -9.52 -3.27
N LEU A 16 7.22 -8.47 -2.49
CA LEU A 16 6.29 -7.97 -1.50
C LEU A 16 5.05 -7.46 -2.24
N SER A 17 3.87 -7.80 -1.72
CA SER A 17 2.60 -7.27 -2.23
C SER A 17 1.94 -6.42 -1.16
N LEU A 18 1.62 -5.18 -1.49
CA LEU A 18 1.14 -4.17 -0.55
C LEU A 18 -0.16 -3.54 -1.02
N PHE A 19 -1.16 -3.53 -0.14
CA PHE A 19 -2.52 -3.09 -0.47
C PHE A 19 -3.08 -2.13 0.59
N ILE A 20 -3.92 -1.20 0.14
CA ILE A 20 -4.80 -0.42 0.99
C ILE A 20 -6.15 -1.15 1.15
N VAL A 21 -6.79 -0.92 2.28
CA VAL A 21 -8.13 -1.40 2.58
C VAL A 21 -8.93 -0.19 3.05
N ILE A 22 -10.01 0.13 2.35
CA ILE A 22 -10.97 1.11 2.82
C ILE A 22 -11.82 0.42 3.89
N MET A 23 -11.83 0.99 5.09
CA MET A 23 -12.58 0.50 6.23
C MET A 23 -13.81 1.37 6.47
N ARG A 24 -14.86 0.78 7.02
CA ARG A 24 -16.04 1.54 7.46
C ARG A 24 -15.65 2.49 8.59
N GLY A 25 -15.87 3.77 8.39
CA GLY A 25 -15.69 4.82 9.39
C GLY A 25 -17.02 5.27 9.99
N GLU A 26 -16.96 5.77 11.23
CA GLU A 26 -18.14 6.30 11.94
C GLU A 26 -18.76 7.51 11.22
N TYR A 27 -17.94 8.27 10.49
CA TYR A 27 -18.33 9.50 9.78
C TYR A 27 -18.49 9.31 8.27
N ASP A 28 -18.57 8.07 7.76
CA ASP A 28 -18.68 7.78 6.32
C ASP A 28 -19.91 8.43 5.66
N ALA A 29 -20.95 8.73 6.44
CA ALA A 29 -22.14 9.43 5.97
C ALA A 29 -21.88 10.90 5.56
N LEU A 30 -20.79 11.50 6.06
CA LEU A 30 -20.40 12.89 5.82
C LEU A 30 -19.31 13.02 4.73
N LEU A 31 -18.71 11.90 4.31
CA LEU A 31 -17.59 11.88 3.38
C LEU A 31 -18.05 11.66 1.94
N PRO A 32 -17.32 12.22 0.95
CA PRO A 32 -17.61 11.98 -0.45
C PRO A 32 -17.24 10.55 -0.86
N TRP A 33 -18.07 9.95 -1.70
CA TRP A 33 -17.84 8.61 -2.27
C TRP A 33 -17.96 8.63 -3.80
N PRO A 34 -17.25 7.73 -4.52
CA PRO A 34 -16.20 6.82 -4.03
C PRO A 34 -14.95 7.57 -3.54
N PHE A 35 -14.09 6.89 -2.78
CA PHE A 35 -12.79 7.39 -2.32
C PHE A 35 -11.88 7.71 -3.52
N ARG A 36 -11.25 8.90 -3.54
CA ARG A 36 -10.53 9.42 -4.73
C ARG A 36 -9.09 9.84 -4.47
N ASN A 37 -8.68 9.82 -3.20
CA ASN A 37 -7.41 10.40 -2.77
C ASN A 37 -6.26 9.54 -3.30
N LYS A 38 -5.22 10.20 -3.83
CA LYS A 38 -4.02 9.49 -4.32
C LYS A 38 -3.37 8.77 -3.13
N VAL A 39 -3.00 7.52 -3.35
CA VAL A 39 -2.31 6.69 -2.36
C VAL A 39 -0.88 6.47 -2.84
N THR A 40 0.09 6.77 -1.98
CA THR A 40 1.51 6.52 -2.23
C THR A 40 2.04 5.56 -1.18
N PHE A 41 2.58 4.43 -1.62
CA PHE A 41 3.31 3.49 -0.79
C PHE A 41 4.81 3.73 -0.90
N MET A 42 5.52 3.52 0.22
CA MET A 42 6.96 3.61 0.27
C MET A 42 7.53 2.50 1.14
N LEU A 43 8.59 1.84 0.65
CA LEU A 43 9.49 1.04 1.44
C LEU A 43 10.72 1.90 1.74
N LEU A 44 10.89 2.25 3.01
CA LEU A 44 11.92 3.19 3.42
C LEU A 44 13.28 2.51 3.50
N ASP A 45 14.27 3.17 2.94
CA ASP A 45 15.68 2.85 3.16
C ASP A 45 16.14 3.51 4.47
N GLN A 46 16.61 2.70 5.43
CA GLN A 46 16.96 3.16 6.77
C GLN A 46 18.28 3.94 6.85
N ASN A 47 19.06 3.97 5.78
CA ASN A 47 20.23 4.83 5.65
C ASN A 47 19.91 6.10 4.86
N ASN A 48 18.62 6.41 4.69
CA ASN A 48 18.11 7.58 3.98
C ASN A 48 18.62 7.68 2.53
N ARG A 49 18.85 6.53 1.89
CA ARG A 49 19.05 6.43 0.43
C ARG A 49 17.69 6.42 -0.28
N GLU A 50 17.68 6.05 -1.56
CA GLU A 50 16.48 5.96 -2.36
C GLU A 50 15.47 4.96 -1.78
N HIS A 51 14.29 5.49 -1.41
CA HIS A 51 13.14 4.68 -1.02
C HIS A 51 12.49 4.07 -2.26
N ALA A 52 11.96 2.86 -2.15
CA ALA A 52 11.11 2.33 -3.21
C ALA A 52 9.71 2.90 -3.06
N ILE A 53 9.19 3.54 -4.11
CA ILE A 53 7.95 4.30 -4.09
C ILE A 53 7.03 3.78 -5.21
N ASP A 54 5.77 3.58 -4.88
CA ASP A 54 4.72 3.32 -5.87
C ASP A 54 3.47 4.12 -5.49
N ALA A 55 2.74 4.63 -6.46
CA ALA A 55 1.58 5.46 -6.21
C ALA A 55 0.48 5.21 -7.24
N PHE A 56 -0.77 5.25 -6.79
CA PHE A 56 -1.91 5.12 -7.67
C PHE A 56 -3.04 6.06 -7.27
N ARG A 57 -3.88 6.38 -8.26
CA ARG A 57 -5.18 7.01 -8.03
C ARG A 57 -6.25 5.91 -8.02
N PRO A 58 -7.21 5.94 -7.08
CA PRO A 58 -8.31 4.98 -7.03
C PRO A 58 -9.08 4.91 -8.35
N ASP A 59 -9.35 3.68 -8.83
CA ASP A 59 -10.30 3.44 -9.92
C ASP A 59 -11.72 3.58 -9.38
N LEU A 60 -12.43 4.62 -9.81
CA LEU A 60 -13.76 4.95 -9.31
C LEU A 60 -14.82 3.90 -9.64
N SER A 61 -14.54 2.99 -10.59
CA SER A 61 -15.43 1.86 -10.92
C SER A 61 -15.20 0.64 -10.03
N SER A 62 -14.07 0.57 -9.31
CA SER A 62 -13.75 -0.56 -8.44
C SER A 62 -14.59 -0.55 -7.16
N ALA A 63 -15.10 -1.73 -6.79
CA ALA A 63 -15.79 -1.94 -5.51
C ALA A 63 -14.93 -1.60 -4.29
N SER A 64 -13.60 -1.65 -4.43
CA SER A 64 -12.64 -1.39 -3.34
C SER A 64 -12.76 0.02 -2.75
N PHE A 65 -13.21 0.98 -3.57
CA PHE A 65 -13.24 2.41 -3.22
C PHE A 65 -14.65 2.96 -3.04
N GLN A 66 -15.68 2.12 -3.15
CA GLN A 66 -17.06 2.51 -2.85
C GLN A 66 -17.27 2.67 -1.34
N ARG A 67 -18.38 3.29 -0.95
CA ARG A 67 -18.76 3.40 0.46
C ARG A 67 -18.89 2.00 1.10
N PRO A 68 -18.13 1.70 2.17
CA PRO A 68 -18.17 0.39 2.81
C PRO A 68 -19.58 -0.01 3.26
N GLN A 69 -19.97 -1.25 2.92
CA GLN A 69 -21.20 -1.90 3.39
C GLN A 69 -20.93 -2.92 4.51
N SER A 70 -19.66 -3.29 4.71
CA SER A 70 -19.13 -4.15 5.77
C SER A 70 -17.96 -3.44 6.44
N GLU A 71 -17.32 -4.07 7.43
CA GLU A 71 -16.14 -3.51 8.13
C GLU A 71 -15.01 -3.10 7.17
N THR A 72 -14.81 -3.86 6.08
CA THR A 72 -13.73 -3.64 5.13
C THR A 72 -14.17 -3.96 3.71
N ASN A 73 -13.81 -3.09 2.77
CA ASN A 73 -13.87 -3.43 1.35
C ASN A 73 -12.76 -4.42 0.95
N VAL A 74 -12.83 -4.94 -0.27
CA VAL A 74 -11.74 -5.72 -0.87
C VAL A 74 -10.49 -4.86 -0.98
N ALA A 75 -9.33 -5.44 -0.66
CA ALA A 75 -8.04 -4.75 -0.71
C ALA A 75 -7.65 -4.41 -2.15
N SER A 76 -7.04 -3.25 -2.36
CA SER A 76 -6.53 -2.80 -3.67
C SER A 76 -5.14 -2.19 -3.51
N GLY A 77 -4.27 -2.35 -4.51
CA GLY A 77 -2.88 -1.90 -4.41
C GLY A 77 -1.95 -2.63 -5.37
N CYS A 78 -0.71 -2.86 -4.92
CA CYS A 78 0.42 -3.18 -5.77
C CYS A 78 0.88 -4.62 -5.52
N PRO A 79 0.45 -5.62 -6.33
CA PRO A 79 0.91 -7.00 -6.17
C PRO A 79 2.42 -7.15 -6.43
N LEU A 80 3.00 -6.27 -7.25
CA LEU A 80 4.42 -6.24 -7.60
C LEU A 80 5.16 -5.07 -6.92
N PHE A 81 4.79 -4.72 -5.69
CA PHE A 81 5.30 -3.52 -5.02
C PHE A 81 6.83 -3.47 -4.90
N PHE A 82 7.47 -4.56 -4.43
CA PHE A 82 8.93 -4.58 -4.31
C PHE A 82 9.52 -5.98 -4.46
N PRO A 83 10.50 -6.23 -5.34
CA PRO A 83 11.04 -7.56 -5.57
C PRO A 83 11.82 -8.07 -4.34
N LEU A 84 11.52 -9.31 -3.91
CA LEU A 84 12.09 -9.90 -2.69
C LEU A 84 13.61 -10.03 -2.76
N ASN A 85 14.16 -10.31 -3.94
CA ASN A 85 15.61 -10.45 -4.12
C ASN A 85 16.39 -9.13 -3.90
N LYS A 86 15.73 -7.98 -3.89
CA LYS A 86 16.35 -6.68 -3.59
C LYS A 86 16.23 -6.28 -2.12
N LEU A 87 15.46 -7.02 -1.31
CA LEU A 87 15.16 -6.64 0.07
C LEU A 87 16.41 -6.65 0.96
N GLN A 88 17.31 -7.60 0.71
CA GLN A 88 18.61 -7.72 1.39
C GLN A 88 19.78 -7.23 0.53
N SER A 89 19.52 -6.37 -0.47
CA SER A 89 20.58 -5.80 -1.30
C SER A 89 21.58 -5.04 -0.42
N PRO A 90 22.89 -5.29 -0.52
CA PRO A 90 23.89 -4.57 0.27
C PRO A 90 23.99 -3.08 -0.08
N LYS A 91 23.35 -2.65 -1.19
CA LYS A 91 23.29 -1.25 -1.61
C LYS A 91 22.25 -0.42 -0.84
N HIS A 92 21.29 -1.08 -0.19
CA HIS A 92 20.17 -0.45 0.48
C HIS A 92 19.97 -1.02 1.88
N ALA A 93 19.33 -0.25 2.75
CA ALA A 93 18.96 -0.66 4.09
C ALA A 93 17.44 -0.76 4.23
N TYR A 94 16.78 -1.47 3.31
CA TYR A 94 15.34 -1.73 3.40
C TYR A 94 14.99 -2.65 4.58
N VAL A 95 15.89 -3.59 4.90
CA VAL A 95 15.89 -4.36 6.14
C VAL A 95 17.21 -4.09 6.86
N LYS A 96 17.12 -3.69 8.13
CA LYS A 96 18.24 -3.48 9.03
C LYS A 96 17.76 -3.84 10.43
N ASP A 97 18.61 -4.53 11.20
CA ASP A 97 18.27 -5.03 12.54
C ASP A 97 16.93 -5.80 12.55
N ASP A 98 16.78 -6.70 11.56
CA ASP A 98 15.58 -7.53 11.31
C ASP A 98 14.25 -6.74 11.20
N THR A 99 14.34 -5.46 10.84
CA THR A 99 13.19 -4.55 10.80
C THR A 99 13.10 -3.85 9.45
N MET A 100 11.88 -3.63 8.97
CA MET A 100 11.57 -2.84 7.77
C MET A 100 10.51 -1.78 8.07
N PHE A 101 10.53 -0.67 7.34
CA PHE A 101 9.56 0.42 7.51
C PHE A 101 8.77 0.65 6.22
N LEU A 102 7.44 0.55 6.33
CA LEU A 102 6.50 0.90 5.27
C LEU A 102 5.80 2.21 5.62
N LYS A 103 5.74 3.12 4.66
CA LYS A 103 4.99 4.37 4.76
C LYS A 103 3.88 4.38 3.71
N CYS A 104 2.70 4.82 4.12
CA CYS A 104 1.59 5.09 3.22
C CYS A 104 1.18 6.55 3.39
N ILE A 105 1.07 7.28 2.30
CA ILE A 105 0.61 8.67 2.27
C ILE A 105 -0.70 8.69 1.47
N VAL A 106 -1.76 9.19 2.09
CA VAL A 106 -3.04 9.46 1.42
C VAL A 106 -3.13 10.97 1.25
N GLU A 107 -3.18 11.45 0.01
CA GLU A 107 -3.26 12.89 -0.26
C GLU A 107 -4.62 13.44 0.14
N THR A 108 -4.66 14.27 1.17
CA THR A 108 -5.88 14.97 1.59
C THR A 108 -6.03 16.26 0.81
N SER A 109 -7.24 16.56 0.35
CA SER A 109 -7.59 17.89 -0.14
C SER A 109 -7.52 18.86 1.03
N THR A 110 -6.55 19.78 1.04
CA THR A 110 -6.60 21.00 1.86
C THR A 110 -7.60 21.98 1.31
#